data_AF-A0A973SDW0-F1
#
_entry.id   AF-A0A973SDW0-F1
#
_cell.length_a   1.000
_cell.length_b   1.000
_cell.length_c   1.000
_cell.angle_alpha   90.00
_cell.angle_beta   90.00
_cell.angle_gamma   90.00
#
_symmetry.space_group_name_H-M   'P 1'
#
loop_
_entity.id
_entity.type
_entity.pdbx_description
1 polymer ?
#
loop_
_entity_poly.entity_id
_entity_poly.type
_entity_poly.pdbx_seq_one_letter_code
_entity_poly.pdbx_strand_id
1 'polypeptide(L)'
;ELGLTQDWAVAIIGIGNLGHALANYGGFASRGFRVAALFDADPALTGSVVAGVRVRHSDELEAAIRGLGISIFVIATPAPAAQAVADRLVAAGITSILNFAPVVLNVPEGVDVRKVDLSIELQILAFHEQRKGGHALPQGPGPGPAADRAPDPGGGRRPARPASASAAGPAPGRSLDASLIDTGIPS
;
A
#
# COMPACT_ATOMS: atom_id res chain seq x y z
N GLU A 1 -9.77 -15.55 -35.36
CA GLU A 1 -8.89 -14.43 -34.98
C GLU A 1 -7.46 -14.94 -34.90
N LEU A 2 -6.52 -14.13 -35.35
CA LEU A 2 -5.10 -14.48 -35.50
C LEU A 2 -4.47 -14.68 -34.11
N GLY A 3 -3.89 -15.86 -33.88
CA GLY A 3 -3.28 -16.24 -32.62
C GLY A 3 -2.07 -15.39 -32.25
N LEU A 4 -2.21 -14.60 -31.19
CA LEU A 4 -1.14 -13.91 -30.46
C LEU A 4 -1.60 -13.63 -29.01
N THR A 5 -1.83 -14.66 -28.20
CA THR A 5 -1.81 -14.50 -26.73
C THR A 5 -0.54 -15.18 -26.24
N GLN A 6 0.52 -14.39 -26.11
CA GLN A 6 1.70 -14.85 -25.38
C GLN A 6 1.34 -14.87 -23.90
N ASP A 7 1.23 -16.07 -23.33
CA ASP A 7 0.96 -16.25 -21.90
C ASP A 7 2.26 -16.10 -21.12
N TRP A 8 2.43 -14.94 -20.49
CA TRP A 8 3.54 -14.66 -19.61
C TRP A 8 3.26 -15.27 -18.24
N ALA A 9 4.09 -16.24 -17.86
CA ALA A 9 4.04 -16.83 -16.53
C ALA A 9 4.62 -15.84 -15.50
N VAL A 10 3.81 -15.55 -14.48
CA VAL A 10 4.13 -14.62 -13.39
C VAL A 10 4.25 -15.38 -12.08
N ALA A 11 5.23 -15.04 -11.26
CA ALA A 11 5.29 -15.45 -9.87
C ALA A 11 5.14 -14.26 -8.93
N ILE A 12 4.44 -14.47 -7.81
CA ILE A 12 4.28 -13.47 -6.76
C ILE A 12 5.03 -13.94 -5.51
N ILE A 13 5.88 -13.07 -4.96
CA ILE A 13 6.67 -13.33 -3.76
C ILE A 13 6.18 -12.39 -2.66
N GLY A 14 5.77 -12.95 -1.54
CA GLY A 14 5.08 -12.26 -0.45
C GLY A 14 3.56 -12.32 -0.65
N ILE A 15 2.92 -13.24 0.07
CA ILE A 15 1.49 -13.54 0.09
C ILE A 15 0.86 -12.94 1.37
N GLY A 16 1.21 -11.68 1.65
CA GLY A 16 0.45 -10.83 2.55
C GLY A 16 -0.81 -10.27 1.87
N ASN A 17 -1.41 -9.22 2.43
CA ASN A 17 -2.64 -8.62 1.89
C ASN A 17 -2.54 -8.26 0.39
N LEU A 18 -1.44 -7.62 -0.01
CA LEU A 18 -1.23 -7.22 -1.41
C LEU A 18 -0.99 -8.44 -2.31
N GLY A 19 -0.14 -9.39 -1.89
CA GLY A 19 0.12 -10.60 -2.66
C GLY A 19 -1.16 -11.41 -2.91
N HIS A 20 -2.00 -11.56 -1.87
CA HIS A 20 -3.33 -12.17 -2.01
C HIS A 20 -4.22 -11.42 -3.00
N ALA A 21 -4.27 -10.09 -2.93
CA ALA A 21 -5.07 -9.28 -3.84
C ALA A 21 -4.60 -9.43 -5.30
N LEU A 22 -3.30 -9.39 -5.54
CA LEU A 22 -2.70 -9.57 -6.87
C LEU A 22 -2.93 -10.98 -7.42
N ALA A 23 -2.82 -12.01 -6.59
CA ALA A 23 -3.08 -13.39 -7.00
C ALA A 23 -4.54 -13.62 -7.44
N ASN A 24 -5.50 -12.94 -6.79
CA ASN A 24 -6.92 -13.02 -7.12
C ASN A 24 -7.36 -12.02 -8.22
N TYR A 25 -6.45 -11.21 -8.74
CA TYR A 25 -6.79 -10.18 -9.72
C TYR A 25 -6.96 -10.78 -11.12
N GLY A 26 -8.21 -11.03 -11.52
CA GLY A 26 -8.56 -11.59 -12.84
C GLY A 26 -8.11 -10.74 -14.05
N GLY A 27 -7.77 -9.47 -13.85
CA GLY A 27 -7.29 -8.60 -14.93
C GLY A 27 -5.95 -9.04 -15.54
N PHE A 28 -5.13 -9.80 -14.81
CA PHE A 28 -3.89 -10.36 -15.35
C PHE A 28 -4.15 -11.36 -16.48
N ALA A 29 -5.05 -12.32 -16.25
CA ALA A 29 -5.38 -13.35 -17.25
C ALA A 29 -5.92 -12.73 -18.54
N SER A 30 -6.77 -11.69 -18.42
CA SER A 30 -7.32 -10.97 -19.59
C SER A 30 -6.28 -10.27 -20.48
N ARG A 31 -5.05 -10.09 -19.96
CA ARG A 31 -3.93 -9.42 -20.64
C ARG A 31 -2.80 -10.38 -20.99
N GLY A 32 -3.02 -11.70 -20.89
CA GLY A 32 -2.01 -12.72 -21.17
C GLY A 32 -1.00 -12.93 -20.04
N PHE A 33 -1.31 -12.53 -18.79
CA PHE A 33 -0.47 -12.81 -17.63
C PHE A 33 -1.11 -13.89 -16.77
N ARG A 34 -0.43 -15.04 -16.64
CA ARG A 34 -0.90 -16.16 -15.83
C ARG A 34 -0.08 -16.25 -14.56
N VAL A 35 -0.73 -16.14 -13.40
CA VAL A 35 -0.09 -16.41 -12.10
C VAL A 35 0.21 -17.90 -12.01
N ALA A 36 1.50 -18.25 -12.10
CA ALA A 36 1.97 -19.63 -12.19
C ALA A 36 2.51 -20.16 -10.86
N ALA A 37 2.98 -19.27 -9.98
CA ALA A 37 3.53 -19.64 -8.69
C ALA A 37 3.37 -18.52 -7.65
N LEU A 38 3.24 -18.94 -6.39
CA LEU A 38 3.17 -18.07 -5.23
C LEU A 38 4.22 -18.52 -4.23
N PHE A 39 4.95 -17.57 -3.64
CA PHE A 39 6.00 -17.85 -2.65
C PHE A 39 5.82 -16.99 -1.41
N ASP A 40 6.00 -17.58 -0.25
CA ASP A 40 6.12 -16.84 1.01
C ASP A 40 7.20 -17.47 1.90
N ALA A 41 7.78 -16.65 2.78
CA ALA A 41 8.76 -17.10 3.78
C ALA A 41 8.08 -17.56 5.08
N ASP A 42 6.80 -17.25 5.29
CA ASP A 42 6.02 -17.77 6.42
C ASP A 42 5.69 -19.26 6.19
N PRO A 43 6.24 -20.17 7.00
CA PRO A 43 5.95 -21.59 6.89
C PRO A 43 4.46 -21.92 7.06
N ALA A 44 3.71 -21.08 7.79
CA ALA A 44 2.27 -21.28 8.00
C ALA A 44 1.45 -21.11 6.72
N LEU A 45 1.96 -20.36 5.73
CA LEU A 45 1.31 -20.19 4.43
C LEU A 45 1.68 -21.30 3.44
N THR A 46 2.76 -22.03 3.68
CA THR A 46 3.25 -23.07 2.76
C THR A 46 2.21 -24.18 2.59
N GLY A 47 1.89 -24.51 1.33
CA GLY A 47 0.91 -25.53 0.99
C GLY A 47 -0.54 -25.03 0.93
N SER A 48 -0.82 -23.82 1.41
CA SER A 48 -2.13 -23.17 1.21
C SER A 48 -2.39 -22.89 -0.28
N VAL A 49 -3.65 -22.65 -0.64
CA VAL A 49 -4.07 -22.38 -2.02
C VAL A 49 -4.71 -21.01 -2.10
N VAL A 50 -4.23 -20.19 -3.03
CA VAL A 50 -4.76 -18.86 -3.32
C VAL A 50 -5.03 -18.78 -4.82
N ALA A 51 -6.25 -18.40 -5.20
CA ALA A 51 -6.68 -18.35 -6.62
C ALA A 51 -6.39 -19.65 -7.41
N GLY A 52 -6.45 -20.81 -6.75
CA GLY A 52 -6.15 -22.12 -7.37
C GLY A 52 -4.65 -22.43 -7.51
N VAL A 53 -3.75 -21.56 -7.04
CA VAL A 53 -2.29 -21.76 -7.06
C VAL A 53 -1.79 -22.08 -5.66
N ARG A 54 -0.96 -23.13 -5.54
CA ARG A 54 -0.33 -23.51 -4.27
C ARG A 54 0.77 -22.50 -3.89
N VAL A 55 0.75 -22.05 -2.64
CA VAL A 55 1.84 -21.28 -2.05
C VAL A 55 2.99 -22.22 -1.70
N ARG A 56 4.18 -21.89 -2.20
CA ARG A 56 5.44 -22.59 -1.95
C ARG A 56 6.25 -21.84 -0.91
N HIS A 57 7.15 -22.55 -0.24
CA HIS A 57 8.11 -21.87 0.63
C HIS A 57 9.12 -21.10 -0.23
N SER A 58 9.58 -19.95 0.24
CA SER A 58 10.54 -19.12 -0.49
C SER A 58 11.88 -19.82 -0.78
N ASP A 59 12.23 -20.87 -0.04
CA ASP A 59 13.42 -21.70 -0.31
C ASP A 59 13.29 -22.54 -1.59
N GLU A 60 12.08 -22.75 -2.09
CA GLU A 60 11.84 -23.47 -3.35
C GLU A 60 12.02 -22.58 -4.61
N LEU A 61 12.33 -21.30 -4.43
CA LEU A 61 12.31 -20.30 -5.50
C LEU A 61 13.21 -20.69 -6.69
N GLU A 62 14.46 -21.06 -6.45
CA GLU A 62 15.43 -21.41 -7.49
C GLU A 62 15.06 -22.71 -8.22
N ALA A 63 14.47 -23.66 -7.50
CA ALA A 63 13.96 -24.89 -8.10
C ALA A 63 12.77 -24.60 -9.02
N ALA A 64 11.86 -23.73 -8.59
CA ALA A 64 10.68 -23.35 -9.34
C ALA A 64 11.00 -22.47 -10.57
N ILE A 65 11.99 -21.58 -10.48
CA ILE A 65 12.45 -20.77 -11.63
C ILE A 65 12.84 -21.67 -12.81
N ARG A 66 13.61 -22.73 -12.54
CA ARG A 66 14.07 -23.67 -13.59
C ARG A 66 12.95 -24.54 -14.15
N GLY A 67 11.91 -24.83 -13.38
CA GLY A 67 10.86 -25.78 -13.76
C GLY A 67 9.59 -25.18 -14.36
N LEU A 68 9.27 -23.91 -14.04
CA LEU A 68 7.95 -23.32 -14.33
C LEU A 68 7.96 -22.32 -15.49
N GLY A 69 9.12 -22.01 -16.07
CA GLY A 69 9.23 -21.07 -17.20
C GLY A 69 8.71 -19.67 -16.87
N ILE A 70 8.83 -19.24 -15.60
CA ILE A 70 8.35 -17.94 -15.14
C ILE A 70 9.26 -16.85 -15.72
N SER A 71 8.66 -15.85 -16.35
CA SER A 71 9.40 -14.76 -17.01
C SER A 71 9.36 -13.46 -16.21
N ILE A 72 8.34 -13.28 -15.35
CA ILE A 72 8.12 -12.04 -14.60
C ILE A 72 7.90 -12.37 -13.13
N PHE A 73 8.59 -11.63 -12.26
CA PHE A 73 8.50 -11.81 -10.82
C PHE A 73 7.96 -10.54 -10.15
N VAL A 74 6.94 -10.70 -9.32
CA VAL A 74 6.34 -9.63 -8.53
C VAL A 74 6.85 -9.75 -7.10
N ILE A 75 7.55 -8.72 -6.62
CA ILE A 75 7.98 -8.62 -5.22
C ILE A 75 6.95 -7.78 -4.46
N ALA A 76 6.19 -8.44 -3.58
CA ALA A 76 5.19 -7.85 -2.68
C ALA A 76 5.55 -8.13 -1.20
N THR A 77 6.85 -8.23 -0.91
CA THR A 77 7.39 -8.47 0.43
C THR A 77 7.55 -7.16 1.22
N PRO A 78 7.73 -7.23 2.56
CA PRO A 78 8.22 -6.11 3.33
C PRO A 78 9.58 -5.59 2.81
N ALA A 79 9.86 -4.30 3.02
CA ALA A 79 11.10 -3.65 2.57
C ALA A 79 12.39 -4.39 3.01
N PRO A 80 12.53 -4.86 4.27
CA PRO A 80 13.76 -5.54 4.70
C PRO A 80 14.09 -6.82 3.93
N ALA A 81 13.08 -7.48 3.35
CA ALA A 81 13.26 -8.74 2.62
C ALA A 81 13.44 -8.54 1.10
N ALA A 82 13.02 -7.39 0.56
CA ALA A 82 12.86 -7.21 -0.88
C ALA A 82 14.18 -7.28 -1.66
N GLN A 83 15.27 -6.71 -1.13
CA GLN A 83 16.58 -6.76 -1.79
C GLN A 83 17.12 -8.20 -1.86
N ALA A 84 17.06 -8.95 -0.75
CA ALA A 84 17.52 -10.32 -0.73
C ALA A 84 16.74 -11.22 -1.71
N VAL A 85 15.44 -10.98 -1.87
CA VAL A 85 14.63 -11.65 -2.88
C VAL A 85 15.09 -11.26 -4.29
N ALA A 86 15.30 -9.97 -4.57
CA ALA A 86 15.77 -9.50 -5.87
C ALA A 86 17.14 -10.10 -6.23
N ASP A 87 18.07 -10.14 -5.28
CA ASP A 87 19.40 -10.72 -5.48
C ASP A 87 19.33 -12.19 -5.89
N ARG A 88 18.45 -12.98 -5.24
CA ARG A 88 18.20 -14.38 -5.60
C ARG A 88 17.64 -14.53 -7.02
N LEU A 89 16.69 -13.68 -7.40
CA LEU A 89 16.14 -13.67 -8.76
C LEU A 89 17.21 -13.35 -9.80
N VAL A 90 18.00 -12.32 -9.56
CA VAL A 90 19.09 -11.91 -10.45
C VAL A 90 20.15 -13.02 -10.56
N ALA A 91 20.54 -13.62 -9.44
CA ALA A 91 21.48 -14.75 -9.43
C ALA A 91 20.95 -15.97 -10.23
N ALA A 92 19.63 -16.13 -10.29
CA ALA A 92 18.96 -17.16 -11.09
C ALA A 92 18.75 -16.76 -12.57
N GLY A 93 19.24 -15.58 -12.99
CA GLY A 93 19.16 -15.09 -14.37
C GLY A 93 17.84 -14.39 -14.73
N ILE A 94 17.03 -14.03 -13.75
CA ILE A 94 15.77 -13.29 -13.97
C ILE A 94 16.08 -11.81 -14.21
N THR A 95 15.50 -11.27 -15.28
CA THR A 95 15.73 -9.89 -15.71
C THR A 95 14.48 -9.00 -15.64
N SER A 96 13.32 -9.53 -15.28
CA SER A 96 12.06 -8.75 -15.25
C SER A 96 11.38 -8.83 -13.88
N ILE A 97 11.41 -7.72 -13.14
CA ILE A 97 10.89 -7.60 -11.79
C ILE A 97 9.88 -6.44 -11.68
N LEU A 98 8.70 -6.72 -11.15
CA LEU A 98 7.72 -5.72 -10.73
C LEU A 98 7.80 -5.58 -9.20
N ASN A 99 8.23 -4.42 -8.72
CA ASN A 99 8.50 -4.19 -7.30
C ASN A 99 7.39 -3.35 -6.65
N PHE A 100 6.66 -3.94 -5.71
CA PHE A 100 5.72 -3.24 -4.83
C PHE A 100 6.29 -2.96 -3.44
N ALA A 101 7.47 -3.49 -3.10
CA ALA A 101 8.08 -3.20 -1.83
C ALA A 101 8.44 -1.71 -1.74
N PRO A 102 8.31 -1.06 -0.56
CA PRO A 102 8.54 0.38 -0.40
C PRO A 102 10.05 0.68 -0.28
N VAL A 103 10.84 0.15 -1.20
CA VAL A 103 12.30 0.32 -1.27
C VAL A 103 12.75 0.31 -2.73
N VAL A 104 13.84 1.02 -3.02
CA VAL A 104 14.50 0.95 -4.33
C VAL A 104 15.43 -0.25 -4.32
N LEU A 105 15.29 -1.14 -5.30
CA LEU A 105 16.15 -2.31 -5.43
C LEU A 105 17.42 -1.92 -6.18
N ASN A 106 18.56 -2.38 -5.68
CA ASN A 106 19.84 -2.30 -6.38
C ASN A 106 20.02 -3.56 -7.22
N VAL A 107 20.06 -3.42 -8.54
CA VAL A 107 20.21 -4.55 -9.48
C VAL A 107 21.27 -4.18 -10.54
N PRO A 108 21.96 -5.17 -11.13
CA PRO A 108 22.91 -4.90 -12.20
C PRO A 108 22.23 -4.40 -13.48
N GLU A 109 23.03 -3.85 -14.39
CA GLU A 109 22.57 -3.48 -15.73
C GLU A 109 21.95 -4.69 -16.47
N GLY A 110 20.90 -4.44 -17.25
CA GLY A 110 20.16 -5.49 -17.97
C GLY A 110 19.05 -6.17 -17.16
N VAL A 111 18.86 -5.78 -15.90
CA VAL A 111 17.70 -6.18 -15.10
C VAL A 111 16.69 -5.03 -15.04
N ASP A 112 15.53 -5.25 -15.65
CA ASP A 112 14.42 -4.30 -15.63
C ASP A 112 13.62 -4.43 -14.33
N VAL A 113 13.65 -3.37 -13.54
CA VAL A 113 12.84 -3.25 -12.32
C VAL A 113 11.83 -2.13 -12.49
N ARG A 114 10.54 -2.46 -12.48
CA ARG A 114 9.46 -1.47 -12.46
C ARG A 114 8.92 -1.35 -11.04
N LYS A 115 9.15 -0.20 -10.41
CA LYS A 115 8.55 0.12 -9.10
C LYS A 115 7.10 0.55 -9.27
N VAL A 116 6.22 0.07 -8.40
CA VAL A 116 4.84 0.56 -8.26
C VAL A 116 4.70 1.20 -6.88
N ASP A 117 4.29 2.46 -6.86
CA ASP A 117 4.07 3.23 -5.63
C ASP A 117 2.71 3.90 -5.67
N LEU A 118 1.70 3.22 -5.13
CA LEU A 118 0.31 3.68 -5.16
C LEU A 118 0.13 5.00 -4.39
N SER A 119 0.99 5.27 -3.39
CA SER A 119 0.91 6.49 -2.59
C SER A 119 1.26 7.72 -3.42
N ILE A 120 2.26 7.60 -4.30
CA ILE A 120 2.64 8.68 -5.23
C ILE A 120 1.49 8.98 -6.19
N GLU A 121 0.84 7.95 -6.73
CA GLU A 121 -0.31 8.13 -7.63
C GLU A 121 -1.48 8.86 -6.94
N LEU A 122 -1.78 8.49 -5.69
CA LEU A 122 -2.81 9.18 -4.89
C LEU A 122 -2.41 10.62 -4.57
N GLN A 123 -1.14 10.89 -4.27
CA GLN A 123 -0.64 12.24 -4.01
C GLN A 123 -0.77 13.13 -5.25
N ILE A 124 -0.50 12.60 -6.45
CA ILE A 124 -0.70 13.30 -7.72
C ILE A 124 -2.18 13.65 -7.92
N LEU A 125 -3.09 12.70 -7.65
CA LEU A 125 -4.53 12.98 -7.72
C LEU A 125 -4.97 14.02 -6.70
N ALA A 126 -4.47 13.94 -5.46
CA ALA A 126 -4.78 14.91 -4.41
C ALA A 126 -4.34 16.34 -4.78
N PHE A 127 -3.17 16.49 -5.41
CA PHE A 127 -2.70 17.79 -5.93
C PHE A 127 -3.63 18.35 -7.01
N HIS A 128 -4.10 17.50 -7.94
CA HIS A 128 -5.06 17.93 -8.96
C HIS A 128 -6.40 18.35 -8.36
N GLU A 129 -6.92 17.62 -7.36
CA GLU A 129 -8.18 17.98 -6.70
C GLU A 129 -8.07 19.31 -5.94
N GLN A 130 -6.96 19.56 -5.24
CA GLN A 130 -6.72 20.85 -4.59
C GLN A 130 -6.68 22.02 -5.59
N ARG A 131 -6.13 21.81 -6.80
CA ARG A 131 -6.10 22.84 -7.85
C ARG A 131 -7.45 23.07 -8.51
N LYS A 132 -8.28 22.03 -8.66
CA LYS A 132 -9.67 22.18 -9.13
C LYS A 132 -10.52 22.96 -8.11
N GLY A 133 -10.29 22.74 -6.81
CA GLY A 133 -10.94 23.49 -5.74
C GLY A 133 -10.50 24.96 -5.59
N GLY A 134 -9.42 25.38 -6.28
CA GLY A 134 -8.85 26.73 -6.19
C GLY A 134 -9.42 27.77 -7.17
N HIS A 135 -10.48 27.45 -7.93
CA HIS A 135 -11.13 28.41 -8.85
C HIS A 135 -12.66 28.46 -8.72
N ALA A 136 -13.14 28.55 -7.48
CA ALA A 136 -14.45 29.13 -7.20
C ALA A 136 -14.23 30.46 -6.47
N LEU A 137 -14.08 31.55 -7.23
CA LEU A 137 -14.16 32.90 -6.68
C LEU A 137 -15.53 33.04 -5.99
N PRO A 138 -15.61 33.51 -4.73
CA PRO A 138 -16.88 33.97 -4.21
C PRO A 138 -17.30 35.16 -5.05
N GLN A 139 -18.39 34.99 -5.80
CA GLN A 139 -19.17 36.10 -6.33
C GLN A 139 -19.58 36.94 -5.13
N GLY A 140 -18.86 38.04 -4.91
CA GLY A 140 -19.27 39.05 -3.93
C GLY A 140 -20.70 39.50 -4.27
N PRO A 141 -21.54 39.80 -3.26
CA PRO A 141 -22.91 40.19 -3.51
C PRO A 141 -22.88 41.45 -4.39
N GLY A 142 -23.47 41.36 -5.59
CA GLY A 142 -23.62 42.49 -6.48
C GLY A 142 -24.32 43.65 -5.77
N PRO A 143 -24.05 44.91 -6.16
CA PRO A 143 -24.63 46.07 -5.50
C PRO A 143 -26.15 46.06 -5.71
N GLY A 144 -26.89 45.69 -4.65
CA GLY A 144 -28.32 45.96 -4.56
C GLY A 144 -28.57 47.47 -4.51
N PRO A 145 -29.67 47.97 -5.08
CA PRO A 145 -29.91 49.40 -5.19
C PRO A 145 -30.04 50.04 -3.80
N ALA A 146 -29.32 51.15 -3.62
CA ALA A 146 -29.32 51.98 -2.42
C ALA A 146 -30.74 52.51 -2.15
N ALA A 147 -31.31 52.11 -1.02
CA ALA A 147 -32.45 52.78 -0.42
C ALA A 147 -31.97 53.50 0.85
N ASP A 148 -31.89 54.80 0.68
CA ASP A 148 -31.53 55.83 1.63
C ASP A 148 -32.54 55.87 2.81
N ARG A 149 -32.05 55.71 4.05
CA ARG A 149 -32.63 56.31 5.27
C ARG A 149 -31.79 55.97 6.52
N ALA A 150 -31.18 57.01 7.09
CA ALA A 150 -30.72 57.09 8.47
C ALA A 150 -31.58 58.15 9.21
N PRO A 151 -31.37 58.39 10.52
CA PRO A 151 -31.49 57.47 11.66
C PRO A 151 -32.43 58.07 12.75
N ASP A 152 -32.72 57.34 13.83
CA ASP A 152 -33.15 57.96 15.10
C ASP A 152 -32.44 57.28 16.29
N PRO A 153 -31.99 58.02 17.33
CA PRO A 153 -31.03 57.57 18.32
C PRO A 153 -31.68 57.20 19.65
N GLY A 154 -31.05 56.33 20.45
CA GLY A 154 -31.47 56.19 21.84
C GLY A 154 -30.90 55.01 22.61
N GLY A 155 -29.75 55.23 23.25
CA GLY A 155 -29.56 54.97 24.68
C GLY A 155 -29.46 53.53 25.21
N GLY A 156 -28.30 53.22 25.80
CA GLY A 156 -28.30 52.70 27.18
C GLY A 156 -27.61 51.37 27.47
N ARG A 157 -26.38 51.49 28.02
CA ARG A 157 -25.76 50.70 29.11
C ARG A 157 -25.54 49.17 28.99
N ARG A 158 -24.25 48.82 29.04
CA ARG A 158 -23.69 47.59 29.64
C ARG A 158 -23.94 47.54 31.17
N PRO A 159 -24.01 46.34 31.78
CA PRO A 159 -22.86 45.79 32.52
C PRO A 159 -22.72 44.24 32.39
N ALA A 160 -21.51 43.69 32.23
CA ALA A 160 -20.60 43.06 33.22
C ALA A 160 -20.70 41.51 33.31
N ARG A 161 -19.54 40.82 33.21
CA ARG A 161 -19.31 39.39 33.53
C ARG A 161 -19.13 39.22 35.05
N PRO A 162 -19.30 38.00 35.60
CA PRO A 162 -18.12 37.20 36.03
C PRO A 162 -18.29 35.67 35.80
N ALA A 163 -17.23 34.94 35.42
CA ALA A 163 -16.37 34.03 36.24
C ALA A 163 -16.94 32.58 36.33
N SER A 164 -16.33 31.56 35.69
CA SER A 164 -15.18 30.71 36.11
C SER A 164 -15.58 29.41 36.81
N ALA A 165 -15.18 28.26 36.26
CA ALA A 165 -14.80 26.98 36.93
C ALA A 165 -14.51 25.96 35.79
N SER A 166 -13.31 25.40 35.55
CA SER A 166 -12.32 24.67 36.37
C SER A 166 -12.76 23.27 36.82
N ALA A 167 -12.27 22.24 36.12
CA ALA A 167 -11.74 20.95 36.61
C ALA A 167 -11.45 20.08 35.36
N ALA A 168 -10.21 19.81 34.92
CA ALA A 168 -9.10 19.08 35.55
C ALA A 168 -9.41 17.60 35.82
N GLY A 169 -8.75 16.72 35.07
CA GLY A 169 -8.56 15.31 35.40
C GLY A 169 -8.08 14.47 34.21
N PRO A 170 -6.76 14.24 34.04
CA PRO A 170 -6.24 13.24 33.10
C PRO A 170 -5.77 11.95 33.78
N ALA A 171 -5.64 10.92 32.92
CA ALA A 171 -4.75 9.75 32.95
C ALA A 171 -5.30 8.40 33.48
N PRO A 172 -5.24 7.34 32.64
CA PRO A 172 -5.02 5.97 33.11
C PRO A 172 -3.52 5.67 33.23
N GLY A 173 -3.13 5.09 34.36
CA GLY A 173 -1.76 4.65 34.64
C GLY A 173 -1.38 3.37 33.88
N ARG A 174 -0.20 3.44 33.24
CA ARG A 174 0.76 2.34 33.02
C ARG A 174 1.19 1.77 34.41
N SER A 175 1.74 0.58 34.63
CA SER A 175 2.61 -0.40 33.93
C SER A 175 2.86 -1.52 34.98
N LEU A 176 3.20 -2.78 34.68
CA LEU A 176 4.52 -3.37 34.33
C LEU A 176 4.26 -4.89 34.34
N ASP A 177 4.65 -5.65 33.31
CA ASP A 177 5.96 -6.30 33.11
C ASP A 177 6.48 -7.17 34.27
N ALA A 178 6.72 -8.45 33.95
CA ALA A 178 7.82 -9.35 34.37
C ALA A 178 7.33 -10.81 34.27
N SER A 179 7.62 -11.53 33.18
CA SER A 179 8.81 -12.39 33.00
C SER A 179 8.90 -13.56 33.99
N LEU A 180 8.93 -14.80 33.47
CA LEU A 180 9.95 -15.86 33.64
C LEU A 180 9.35 -17.21 33.16
N ILE A 181 9.84 -17.80 32.07
CA ILE A 181 10.84 -18.90 32.00
C ILE A 181 10.34 -20.23 32.61
N ASP A 182 10.32 -21.31 31.82
CA ASP A 182 10.96 -22.64 32.06
C ASP A 182 10.28 -23.74 31.19
N THR A 183 10.78 -24.08 30.00
CA THR A 183 11.61 -25.26 29.64
C THR A 183 11.12 -26.65 30.12
N GLY A 184 10.93 -27.61 29.17
CA GLY A 184 11.15 -29.04 29.47
C GLY A 184 10.18 -30.11 28.90
N ILE A 185 10.48 -30.63 27.69
CA ILE A 185 10.46 -32.04 27.20
C ILE A 185 9.25 -32.98 27.44
N PRO A 186 8.69 -33.64 26.39
CA PRO A 186 7.97 -34.91 26.53
C PRO A 186 8.84 -36.15 26.21
N SER A 187 8.50 -37.26 26.88
CA SER A 187 9.08 -38.61 26.76
C SER A 187 8.75 -39.33 25.46
#